data_AF-A0A098LXQ8-F1
#
_entry.id   AF-A0A098LXQ8-F1
#
_cell.length_a   1.000
_cell.length_b   1.000
_cell.length_c   1.000
_cell.angle_alpha   90.00
_cell.angle_beta   90.00
_cell.angle_gamma   90.00
#
_symmetry.space_group_name_H-M   'P 1'
#
loop_
_entity.id
_entity.type
_entity.pdbx_description
1 polymer ?
#
loop_
_entity_poly.entity_id
_entity_poly.type
_entity_poly.pdbx_seq_one_letter_code
_entity_poly.pdbx_strand_id
1 'polypeptide(L)'
;MAVSMGILVCTMVLAMMTIVNTKSDTDVIDLPRCAPGGVCGTDEYEYCKCGWDVPCPSTDEYRFETPGFTGYTCEKDISFCTDTTGWAIVFHSRHEARVICRCSSYTWPPSEGIVYCETI
;
A
#
# COMPACT_ATOMS: atom_id res chain seq x y z
N MET A 1 -39.17 57.46 39.56
CA MET A 1 -38.49 57.56 38.26
C MET A 1 -37.62 56.31 38.13
N ALA A 2 -38.14 55.28 37.49
CA ALA A 2 -37.46 54.01 37.30
C ALA A 2 -36.71 54.05 35.97
N VAL A 3 -35.39 53.97 36.01
CA VAL A 3 -34.54 53.92 34.81
C VAL A 3 -34.54 52.48 34.33
N SER A 4 -35.33 52.20 33.29
CA SER A 4 -35.39 50.88 32.67
C SER A 4 -34.21 50.68 31.72
N MET A 5 -33.50 49.58 31.97
CA MET A 5 -32.49 48.97 31.13
C MET A 5 -32.99 48.66 29.71
N GLY A 6 -32.07 48.68 28.75
CA GLY A 6 -32.27 48.17 27.41
C GLY A 6 -30.96 48.08 26.65
N ILE A 7 -29.92 47.49 27.26
CA ILE A 7 -28.69 47.14 26.55
C ILE A 7 -29.08 46.02 25.58
N LEU A 8 -29.13 46.37 24.30
CA LEU A 8 -29.36 45.48 23.19
C LEU A 8 -28.16 44.52 23.11
N VAL A 9 -28.27 43.35 23.75
CA VAL A 9 -27.27 42.29 23.67
C VAL A 9 -27.37 41.68 22.27
N CYS A 10 -26.47 42.08 21.37
CA CYS A 10 -26.19 41.37 20.13
C CYS A 10 -25.71 39.96 20.48
N THR A 11 -26.64 39.01 20.53
CA THR A 11 -26.32 37.58 20.55
C THR A 11 -25.82 37.20 19.16
N MET A 12 -24.52 37.37 18.93
CA MET A 12 -23.84 36.66 17.86
C MET A 12 -23.87 35.18 18.22
N VAL A 13 -24.87 34.48 17.69
CA VAL A 13 -24.88 33.02 17.68
C VAL A 13 -23.70 32.61 16.78
N LEU A 14 -22.54 32.38 17.38
CA LEU A 14 -21.51 31.57 16.74
C LEU A 14 -22.11 30.17 16.60
N ALA A 15 -22.64 29.88 15.41
CA ALA A 15 -22.77 28.51 14.99
C ALA A 15 -21.35 27.95 14.90
N MET A 16 -20.90 27.29 15.97
CA MET A 16 -19.74 26.42 15.92
C MET A 16 -20.07 25.33 14.90
N MET A 17 -19.65 25.53 13.65
CA MET A 17 -19.47 24.43 12.73
C MET A 17 -18.35 23.59 13.35
N THR A 18 -18.74 22.62 14.16
CA THR A 18 -17.85 21.50 14.44
C THR A 18 -17.67 20.82 13.09
N ILE A 19 -16.50 21.05 12.48
CA ILE A 19 -16.00 20.15 11.45
C ILE A 19 -15.78 18.84 12.20
N VAL A 20 -16.82 18.01 12.22
CA VAL A 20 -16.63 16.58 12.42
C VAL A 20 -15.73 16.19 11.26
N ASN A 21 -14.46 15.93 11.54
CA ASN A 21 -13.64 15.08 10.68
C ASN A 21 -14.28 13.68 10.76
N THR A 22 -15.44 13.51 10.13
CA THR A 22 -15.84 12.21 9.64
C THR A 22 -14.80 11.90 8.59
N LYS A 23 -13.80 11.11 9.00
CA LYS A 23 -12.97 10.31 8.11
C LYS A 23 -13.92 9.82 7.01
N SER A 24 -13.75 10.37 5.81
CA SER A 24 -14.67 10.14 4.70
C SER A 24 -14.51 8.67 4.32
N ASP A 25 -15.35 7.83 4.90
CA ASP A 25 -15.39 6.36 4.76
C ASP A 25 -15.95 5.96 3.37
N THR A 26 -15.60 6.72 2.32
CA THR A 26 -16.23 6.59 0.99
C THR A 26 -15.31 7.01 -0.17
N ASP A 27 -14.01 6.78 -0.05
CA ASP A 27 -13.20 6.44 -1.21
C ASP A 27 -12.87 4.95 -1.09
N VAL A 28 -13.84 4.09 -1.46
CA VAL A 28 -13.48 2.75 -1.91
C VAL A 28 -12.73 2.98 -3.21
N ILE A 29 -11.42 3.26 -3.12
CA ILE A 29 -10.54 3.26 -4.27
C ILE A 29 -10.64 1.83 -4.78
N ASP A 30 -11.39 1.63 -5.87
CA ASP A 30 -11.49 0.34 -6.49
C ASP A 30 -10.12 0.05 -7.12
N LEU A 31 -9.28 -0.63 -6.34
CA LEU A 31 -7.91 -0.92 -6.71
C LEU A 31 -7.91 -1.73 -8.01
N PRO A 32 -6.98 -1.44 -8.93
CA PRO A 32 -6.87 -2.19 -10.16
C PRO A 32 -6.53 -3.66 -9.85
N ARG A 33 -6.66 -4.51 -10.87
CA ARG A 33 -6.21 -5.89 -10.78
C ARG A 33 -4.71 -5.99 -10.90
N CYS A 34 -4.10 -6.86 -10.11
CA CYS A 34 -2.67 -7.10 -10.19
C CYS A 34 -2.27 -7.75 -11.51
N ALA A 35 -1.14 -7.31 -12.05
CA ALA A 35 -0.47 -8.04 -13.11
C ALA A 35 0.11 -9.37 -12.56
N PRO A 36 0.28 -10.40 -13.41
CA PRO A 36 0.92 -11.65 -12.99
C PRO A 36 2.35 -11.43 -12.45
N GLY A 37 2.65 -12.00 -11.29
CA GLY A 37 3.88 -11.79 -10.51
C GLY A 37 3.97 -10.41 -9.86
N GLY A 38 2.94 -9.57 -9.99
CA GLY A 38 2.89 -8.23 -9.42
C GLY A 38 2.77 -8.27 -7.89
N VAL A 39 3.40 -7.30 -7.24
CA VAL A 39 3.23 -7.06 -5.81
C VAL A 39 1.87 -6.44 -5.58
N CYS A 40 1.02 -7.13 -4.83
CA CYS A 40 -0.33 -6.67 -4.52
C CYS A 40 -0.39 -5.71 -3.34
N GLY A 41 0.62 -5.71 -2.47
CA GLY A 41 0.66 -4.85 -1.30
C GLY A 41 1.86 -5.11 -0.40
N THR A 42 1.90 -4.37 0.70
CA THR A 42 2.82 -4.51 1.83
C THR A 42 2.00 -4.66 3.11
N ASP A 43 2.66 -4.71 4.26
CA ASP A 43 1.97 -4.71 5.57
C ASP A 43 1.16 -3.42 5.83
N GLU A 44 1.45 -2.34 5.10
CA GLU A 44 0.86 -1.02 5.31
C GLU A 44 -0.19 -0.65 4.24
N TYR A 45 -0.01 -1.10 3.01
CA TYR A 45 -0.80 -0.64 1.86
C TYR A 45 -1.14 -1.77 0.89
N GLU A 46 -2.36 -1.75 0.37
CA GLU A 46 -2.78 -2.58 -0.76
C GLU A 46 -2.69 -1.74 -2.06
N TYR A 47 -2.03 -2.29 -3.08
CA TYR A 47 -1.78 -1.64 -4.37
C TYR A 47 -2.74 -2.12 -5.46
N CYS A 48 -3.12 -3.40 -5.42
CA CYS A 48 -4.01 -4.02 -6.41
C CYS A 48 -4.70 -5.27 -5.83
N LYS A 49 -5.84 -5.64 -6.43
CA LYS A 49 -6.61 -6.84 -6.08
C LYS A 49 -6.10 -8.08 -6.83
N CYS A 50 -6.10 -9.23 -6.16
CA CYS A 50 -5.71 -10.53 -6.72
C CYS A 50 -6.80 -11.21 -7.57
N GLY A 51 -7.91 -10.52 -7.83
CA GLY A 51 -9.06 -11.04 -8.55
C GLY A 51 -10.21 -10.03 -8.57
N TRP A 52 -11.41 -10.49 -8.91
CA TRP A 52 -12.63 -9.69 -8.68
C TRP A 52 -12.88 -9.71 -7.18
N ASP A 53 -12.68 -8.58 -6.50
CA ASP A 53 -12.89 -8.42 -5.06
C ASP A 53 -12.13 -9.41 -4.17
N VAL A 54 -11.02 -9.95 -4.67
CA VAL A 54 -10.09 -10.74 -3.88
C VAL A 54 -8.99 -9.79 -3.39
N PRO A 55 -8.93 -9.47 -2.08
CA PRO A 55 -7.91 -8.60 -1.54
C PRO A 55 -6.52 -9.25 -1.64
N CYS A 56 -5.49 -8.43 -1.55
CA CYS A 56 -4.11 -8.91 -1.42
C CYS A 56 -3.95 -9.79 -0.15
N PRO A 57 -3.46 -11.04 -0.27
CA PRO A 57 -3.24 -11.89 0.89
C PRO A 57 -2.06 -11.39 1.73
N SER A 58 -2.25 -11.29 3.05
CA SER A 58 -1.21 -10.93 4.02
C SER A 58 -0.77 -12.15 4.86
N THR A 59 -0.52 -13.28 4.20
CA THR A 59 0.00 -14.50 4.85
C THR A 59 1.40 -14.83 4.34
N ASP A 60 2.18 -15.57 5.13
CA ASP A 60 3.58 -15.89 4.84
C ASP A 60 3.78 -16.62 3.49
N GLU A 61 2.78 -17.37 3.02
CA GLU A 61 2.84 -18.10 1.75
C GLU A 61 2.98 -17.15 0.54
N TYR A 62 2.36 -15.96 0.63
CA TYR A 62 2.36 -14.95 -0.44
C TYR A 62 3.41 -13.87 -0.23
N ARG A 63 4.05 -13.88 0.95
CA ARG A 63 5.05 -12.92 1.39
C ARG A 63 6.40 -13.21 0.73
N PHE A 64 7.10 -12.15 0.39
CA PHE A 64 8.52 -12.20 0.06
C PHE A 64 9.24 -11.03 0.74
N GLU A 65 10.51 -11.25 1.05
CA GLU A 65 11.33 -10.29 1.78
C GLU A 65 12.64 -10.08 1.01
N THR A 66 12.94 -8.82 0.74
CA THR A 66 14.27 -8.37 0.34
C THR A 66 14.83 -7.49 1.45
N PRO A 67 16.15 -7.22 1.47
CA PRO A 67 16.68 -6.23 2.41
C PRO A 67 15.93 -4.91 2.22
N GLY A 68 15.27 -4.39 3.25
CA GLY A 68 14.57 -3.09 3.18
C GLY A 68 13.23 -3.05 2.44
N PHE A 69 12.69 -4.19 1.98
CA PHE A 69 11.34 -4.25 1.41
C PHE A 69 10.67 -5.60 1.67
N THR A 70 9.48 -5.56 2.25
CA THR A 70 8.60 -6.72 2.42
C THR A 70 7.34 -6.49 1.61
N GLY A 71 6.96 -7.46 0.79
CA GLY A 71 5.77 -7.36 -0.04
C GLY A 71 5.02 -8.68 -0.12
N TYR A 72 3.80 -8.58 -0.65
CA TYR A 72 2.91 -9.70 -0.89
C TYR A 72 2.57 -9.78 -2.38
N THR A 73 2.42 -10.99 -2.88
CA THR A 73 2.00 -11.24 -4.26
C THR A 73 0.66 -11.97 -4.28
N CYS A 74 0.01 -12.04 -5.43
CA CYS A 74 -1.19 -12.86 -5.59
C CYS A 74 -0.88 -14.35 -5.85
N GLU A 75 0.40 -14.69 -6.00
CA GLU A 75 0.88 -16.00 -6.41
C GLU A 75 1.77 -16.60 -5.32
N LYS A 76 1.28 -17.66 -4.68
CA LYS A 76 2.03 -18.38 -3.65
C LYS A 76 3.27 -19.11 -4.19
N ASP A 77 3.14 -19.73 -5.37
CA ASP A 77 4.11 -20.70 -5.91
C ASP A 77 5.01 -20.07 -6.99
N ILE A 78 5.59 -18.90 -6.70
CA ILE A 78 6.60 -18.32 -7.59
C ILE A 78 7.87 -19.17 -7.49
N SER A 79 8.32 -19.72 -8.62
CA SER A 79 9.49 -20.59 -8.69
C SER A 79 10.77 -19.88 -8.21
N PHE A 80 11.70 -20.64 -7.62
CA PHE A 80 13.05 -20.15 -7.36
C PHE A 80 13.79 -19.87 -8.67
N CYS A 81 14.66 -18.86 -8.67
CA CYS A 81 15.52 -18.57 -9.82
C CYS A 81 16.53 -19.71 -10.05
N THR A 82 16.91 -19.95 -11.30
CA THR A 82 17.85 -21.02 -11.66
C THR A 82 19.31 -20.59 -11.62
N ASP A 83 19.57 -19.29 -11.63
CA ASP A 83 20.88 -18.66 -11.60
C ASP A 83 20.80 -17.28 -10.91
N THR A 84 21.96 -16.68 -10.64
CA THR A 84 22.09 -15.36 -9.98
C THR A 84 22.19 -14.20 -10.96
N THR A 85 22.15 -14.47 -12.27
CA THR A 85 22.34 -13.46 -13.32
C THR A 85 21.01 -12.96 -13.90
N GLY A 86 19.95 -13.76 -13.77
CA GLY A 86 18.60 -13.38 -14.12
C GLY A 86 17.98 -12.34 -13.17
N TRP A 87 17.03 -11.57 -13.69
CA TRP A 87 16.24 -10.64 -12.89
C TRP A 87 15.33 -11.41 -11.95
N ALA A 88 15.48 -11.19 -10.64
CA ALA A 88 14.61 -11.79 -9.64
C ALA A 88 13.37 -10.91 -9.40
N ILE A 89 13.59 -9.60 -9.23
CA ILE A 89 12.53 -8.62 -8.99
C ILE A 89 12.80 -7.36 -9.79
N VAL A 90 11.75 -6.81 -10.39
CA VAL A 90 11.81 -5.54 -11.13
C VAL A 90 10.87 -4.55 -10.47
N PHE A 91 11.41 -3.42 -10.03
CA PHE A 91 10.71 -2.28 -9.45
C PHE A 91 10.61 -1.17 -10.50
N HIS A 92 9.41 -0.94 -11.03
CA HIS A 92 9.11 0.30 -11.77
C HIS A 92 8.81 1.44 -10.79
N SER A 93 8.15 1.11 -9.69
CA SER A 93 7.99 1.92 -8.48
C SER A 93 7.84 0.99 -7.28
N ARG A 94 7.71 1.53 -6.05
CA ARG A 94 7.40 0.69 -4.87
C ARG A 94 6.05 -0.04 -5.01
N HIS A 95 5.11 0.53 -5.76
CA HIS A 95 3.75 0.00 -5.94
C HIS A 95 3.62 -0.84 -7.21
N GLU A 96 4.62 -0.74 -8.10
CA GLU A 96 4.69 -1.46 -9.38
C GLU A 96 5.96 -2.31 -9.41
N ALA A 97 6.05 -3.19 -8.42
CA ALA A 97 7.09 -4.20 -8.36
C ALA A 97 6.55 -5.52 -8.92
N ARG A 98 7.43 -6.29 -9.56
CA ARG A 98 7.12 -7.61 -10.10
C ARG A 98 8.18 -8.61 -9.68
N VAL A 99 7.75 -9.68 -9.03
CA VAL A 99 8.59 -10.84 -8.68
C VAL A 99 8.55 -11.80 -9.85
N ILE A 100 9.72 -12.06 -10.44
CA ILE A 100 9.90 -12.99 -11.57
C ILE A 100 10.20 -14.38 -11.02
N CYS A 101 11.10 -14.45 -10.05
CA CYS A 101 11.47 -15.68 -9.35
C CYS A 101 11.96 -15.35 -7.94
N ARG A 102 11.92 -16.35 -7.04
CA ARG A 102 12.36 -16.22 -5.65
C ARG A 102 13.84 -16.58 -5.50
N CYS A 103 14.49 -15.98 -4.51
CA CYS A 103 15.88 -16.25 -4.14
C CYS A 103 15.96 -16.57 -2.64
N SER A 104 16.99 -17.29 -2.20
CA SER A 104 17.35 -17.37 -0.77
C SER A 104 17.84 -16.02 -0.23
N SER A 105 18.52 -15.23 -1.05
CA SER A 105 18.92 -13.86 -0.73
C SER A 105 19.00 -13.00 -1.99
N TYR A 106 18.84 -11.69 -1.81
CA TYR A 106 18.72 -10.71 -2.89
C TYR A 106 19.82 -9.66 -2.81
N THR A 107 20.32 -9.23 -3.97
CA THR A 107 21.21 -8.07 -4.05
C THR A 107 20.49 -6.81 -3.58
N TRP A 108 21.15 -5.99 -2.75
CA TRP A 108 20.59 -4.71 -2.30
C TRP A 108 21.66 -3.63 -2.13
N PRO A 109 21.38 -2.36 -2.48
CA PRO A 109 20.13 -1.80 -3.03
C PRO A 109 19.86 -2.23 -4.48
N PRO A 110 18.62 -2.07 -5.00
CA PRO A 110 18.30 -2.33 -6.40
C PRO A 110 19.15 -1.43 -7.32
N SER A 111 19.67 -2.01 -8.40
CA SER A 111 20.36 -1.28 -9.46
C SER A 111 19.38 -0.96 -10.58
N GLU A 112 19.09 0.33 -10.79
CA GLU A 112 18.09 0.78 -11.80
C GLU A 112 16.70 0.12 -11.62
N GLY A 113 16.32 -0.15 -10.36
CA GLY A 113 15.06 -0.82 -10.04
C GLY A 113 15.11 -2.35 -10.23
N ILE A 114 16.25 -2.94 -10.58
CA ILE A 114 16.40 -4.37 -10.76
C ILE A 114 17.10 -4.98 -9.54
N VAL A 115 16.58 -6.10 -9.08
CA VAL A 115 17.16 -6.94 -8.03
C VAL A 115 17.47 -8.31 -8.62
N TYR A 116 18.65 -8.82 -8.30
CA TYR A 116 19.15 -10.14 -8.69
C TYR A 116 19.20 -11.05 -7.46
N CYS A 117 19.27 -12.37 -7.67
CA CYS A 117 19.64 -13.26 -6.56
C CYS A 117 21.10 -13.05 -6.19
N GLU A 118 21.38 -12.89 -4.91
CA GLU A 118 22.72 -13.07 -4.37
C GLU A 118 22.99 -14.55 -4.09
N THR A 119 21.96 -15.29 -3.67
CA THR A 119 22.02 -16.74 -3.44
C THR A 119 20.67 -17.37 -3.80
N ILE A 120 20.71 -18.59 -4.34
CA ILE A 120 19.54 -19.37 -4.78
C ILE A 120 19.10 -20.29 -3.66
#